data_AF-A0A1A9WI70-F1
#
_entry.id   AF-A0A1A9WI70-F1
#
_cell.length_a   1.000
_cell.length_b   1.000
_cell.length_c   1.000
_cell.angle_alpha   90.00
_cell.angle_beta   90.00
_cell.angle_gamma   90.00
#
_symmetry.space_group_name_H-M   'P 1'
#
loop_
_entity.id
_entity.type
_entity.pdbx_description
1 polymer ?
#
loop_
_entity_poly.entity_id
_entity_poly.type
_entity_poly.pdbx_seq_one_letter_code
_entity_poly.pdbx_strand_id
1 'polypeptide(L)'
;MKSTFCCVVLLVVYLAVIVTAQKSYTNKFDSVDVDSVLSNDRILTNYIKCLMEKGPCTPEGRELKKLLPDALKSDCTKCTDVQKKNSQKVINFLRANRPGEWKLLLNKYDPSGDYRAKHEKQA
;
A
#
# COMPACT_ATOMS: atom_id res chain seq x y z
N MET A 1 -22.77 23.98 -39.71
CA MET A 1 -23.00 24.21 -38.26
C MET A 1 -23.52 22.96 -37.53
N LYS A 2 -24.49 22.21 -38.06
CA LYS A 2 -25.04 21.01 -37.39
C LYS A 2 -24.03 19.85 -37.29
N SER A 3 -23.30 19.56 -38.38
CA SER A 3 -22.25 18.51 -38.40
C SER A 3 -21.06 18.81 -37.50
N THR A 4 -20.67 20.07 -37.36
CA THR A 4 -19.52 20.47 -36.53
C THR A 4 -19.82 20.28 -35.05
N PHE A 5 -21.07 20.48 -34.64
CA PHE A 5 -21.51 20.31 -33.26
C PHE A 5 -21.53 18.82 -32.84
N CYS A 6 -21.92 17.91 -33.74
CA CYS A 6 -21.87 16.46 -33.49
C CYS A 6 -20.44 15.95 -33.27
N CYS A 7 -19.47 16.41 -34.07
CA CYS A 7 -18.07 15.96 -33.93
C CYS A 7 -17.43 16.40 -32.61
N VAL A 8 -17.76 17.61 -32.14
CA VAL A 8 -17.24 18.13 -30.85
C VAL A 8 -17.86 17.36 -29.67
N VAL A 9 -19.16 17.07 -29.72
CA VAL A 9 -19.82 16.27 -28.66
C VAL A 9 -19.27 14.85 -28.60
N LEU A 10 -19.01 14.21 -29.75
CA LEU A 10 -18.43 12.86 -29.80
C LEU A 10 -16.97 12.83 -29.28
N LEU A 11 -16.17 13.87 -29.53
CA LEU A 11 -14.81 13.99 -29.01
C LEU A 11 -14.76 14.22 -27.49
N VAL A 12 -15.69 15.00 -26.94
CA VAL A 12 -15.77 15.24 -25.48
C VAL A 12 -16.24 13.98 -24.73
N VAL A 13 -17.16 13.20 -25.31
CA VAL A 13 -17.58 11.89 -24.75
C VAL A 13 -16.46 10.86 -24.83
N TYR A 14 -15.63 10.88 -25.88
CA TYR A 14 -14.47 9.99 -26.00
C TYR A 14 -13.39 10.27 -24.95
N LEU A 15 -13.20 11.54 -24.56
CA LEU A 15 -12.26 11.93 -23.51
C LEU A 15 -12.76 11.59 -22.09
N ALA A 16 -14.06 11.42 -21.88
CA ALA A 16 -14.64 11.08 -20.58
C ALA A 16 -14.52 9.59 -20.21
N VAL A 17 -14.18 8.70 -21.15
CA VAL A 17 -14.09 7.24 -20.94
C VAL A 17 -12.65 6.75 -20.75
N ILE A 18 -11.71 7.64 -20.42
CA ILE A 18 -10.44 7.21 -19.81
C ILE A 18 -10.69 7.01 -18.30
N VAL A 19 -11.60 6.09 -17.97
CA VAL A 19 -11.52 5.40 -16.69
C VAL A 19 -10.25 4.57 -16.80
N THR A 20 -9.15 5.11 -16.26
CA THR A 20 -7.93 4.33 -16.13
C THR A 20 -8.30 3.09 -15.33
N ALA A 21 -8.37 1.94 -16.00
CA ALA A 21 -8.47 0.65 -15.33
C ALA A 21 -7.17 0.48 -14.55
N GLN A 22 -7.11 1.09 -13.37
CA GLN A 22 -5.90 1.13 -12.56
C GLN A 22 -5.69 -0.30 -12.08
N LYS A 23 -4.67 -0.95 -12.64
CA LYS A 23 -4.38 -2.36 -12.37
C LYS A 23 -4.09 -2.49 -10.87
N SER A 24 -5.02 -3.09 -10.13
CA SER A 24 -4.88 -3.34 -8.70
C SER A 24 -3.69 -4.25 -8.44
N TYR A 25 -3.15 -4.19 -7.22
CA TYR A 25 -2.22 -5.23 -6.76
C TYR A 25 -2.93 -6.59 -6.74
N THR A 26 -2.13 -7.66 -6.76
CA THR A 26 -2.66 -9.02 -6.61
C THR A 26 -3.51 -9.13 -5.34
N ASN A 27 -4.65 -9.78 -5.43
CA ASN A 27 -5.56 -10.04 -4.30
C ASN A 27 -5.13 -11.24 -3.44
N LYS A 28 -3.97 -11.86 -3.74
CA LYS A 28 -3.41 -12.96 -2.95
C LYS A 28 -3.26 -12.60 -1.45
N PHE A 29 -3.10 -11.32 -1.14
CA PHE A 29 -2.93 -10.83 0.24
C PHE A 29 -4.24 -10.62 1.00
N ASP A 30 -5.39 -10.67 0.31
CA ASP A 30 -6.69 -10.35 0.91
C ASP A 30 -7.15 -11.47 1.87
N SER A 31 -6.63 -12.69 1.70
CA SER A 31 -6.90 -13.84 2.58
C SER A 31 -5.89 -14.02 3.71
N VAL A 32 -4.92 -13.11 3.87
CA VAL A 32 -3.93 -13.22 4.95
C VAL A 32 -4.59 -12.84 6.27
N ASP A 33 -4.50 -13.76 7.24
CA ASP A 33 -4.87 -13.47 8.62
C ASP A 33 -3.81 -12.59 9.29
N VAL A 34 -4.02 -11.28 9.20
CA VAL A 34 -3.14 -10.27 9.80
C VAL A 34 -3.11 -10.38 11.32
N ASP A 35 -4.21 -10.77 11.97
CA ASP A 35 -4.25 -10.89 13.43
C ASP A 35 -3.30 -11.97 13.92
N SER A 36 -3.30 -13.14 13.26
CA SER A 36 -2.40 -14.24 13.60
C SER A 36 -0.92 -13.85 13.48
N VAL A 37 -0.59 -12.97 12.53
CA VAL A 37 0.77 -12.45 12.33
C VAL A 37 1.12 -11.45 13.42
N LEU A 38 0.24 -10.49 13.71
CA LEU A 38 0.48 -9.44 14.70
C LEU A 38 0.54 -9.99 16.13
N SER A 39 -0.24 -11.02 16.45
CA SER A 39 -0.24 -11.66 17.77
C SER A 39 0.95 -12.60 18.00
N ASN A 40 1.70 -12.93 16.94
CA ASN A 40 2.85 -13.83 17.02
C ASN A 40 4.17 -13.07 16.82
N ASP A 41 4.82 -12.73 17.94
CA ASP A 41 6.08 -11.99 17.97
C ASP A 41 7.16 -12.57 17.05
N ARG A 42 7.30 -13.90 17.02
CA ARG A 42 8.30 -14.58 16.18
C ARG A 42 8.01 -14.37 14.70
N ILE A 43 6.75 -14.55 14.29
CA ILE A 43 6.34 -14.39 12.88
C ILE A 43 6.49 -12.91 12.48
N LEU A 44 5.96 -11.99 13.27
CA LEU A 44 6.06 -10.55 13.01
C LEU A 44 7.53 -10.10 12.88
N THR A 45 8.38 -10.53 13.82
CA THR A 45 9.82 -10.22 13.80
C THR A 45 10.49 -10.74 12.54
N ASN A 46 10.13 -11.93 12.06
CA ASN A 46 10.67 -12.47 10.82
C ASN A 46 10.23 -11.65 9.60
N TYR A 47 8.97 -11.21 9.55
CA TYR A 47 8.52 -10.28 8.51
C TYR A 47 9.28 -8.96 8.55
N ILE A 48 9.45 -8.35 9.72
CA ILE A 48 10.21 -7.10 9.87
C ILE A 48 11.67 -7.30 9.42
N LYS A 49 12.32 -8.39 9.83
CA LYS A 49 13.68 -8.73 9.36
C LYS A 49 13.75 -8.89 7.85
N CYS A 50 12.77 -9.56 7.24
CA CYS A 50 12.67 -9.70 5.80
C CYS A 50 12.57 -8.33 5.11
N LEU A 51 11.65 -7.47 5.56
CA LEU A 51 11.47 -6.11 5.02
C LEU A 51 12.74 -5.26 5.19
N MET A 52 13.45 -5.43 6.31
CA MET A 52 14.71 -4.74 6.58
C MET A 52 15.92 -5.37 5.90
N GLU A 53 15.77 -6.49 5.18
CA GLU A 53 16.85 -7.26 4.54
C GLU A 53 17.89 -7.80 5.52
N LYS A 54 17.43 -8.16 6.72
CA LYS A 54 18.23 -8.70 7.83
C LYS A 54 17.88 -10.16 8.15
N GLY A 55 17.24 -10.86 7.21
CA GLY A 55 16.82 -12.24 7.40
C GLY A 55 16.13 -12.84 6.18
N PRO A 56 15.77 -14.13 6.25
CA PRO A 56 15.08 -14.81 5.17
C PRO A 56 13.68 -14.23 4.95
N CYS A 57 13.22 -14.30 3.71
CA CYS A 57 11.88 -13.88 3.32
C CYS A 57 11.06 -15.05 2.77
N THR A 58 9.84 -15.20 3.27
CA THR A 58 8.82 -16.01 2.59
C THR A 58 8.52 -15.43 1.19
N PRO A 59 7.95 -16.23 0.27
CA PRO A 59 7.46 -15.70 -1.01
C PRO A 59 6.53 -14.49 -0.83
N GLU A 60 5.64 -14.55 0.17
CA GLU A 60 4.70 -13.47 0.52
C GLU A 60 5.46 -12.22 0.99
N GLY A 61 6.43 -12.37 1.89
CA GLY A 61 7.24 -11.27 2.40
C GLY A 61 8.08 -10.61 1.30
N ARG A 62 8.58 -11.38 0.32
CA ARG A 62 9.30 -10.83 -0.84
C ARG A 62 8.41 -9.97 -1.71
N GLU A 63 7.19 -10.42 -1.97
CA GLU A 63 6.25 -9.68 -2.79
C GLU A 63 5.77 -8.41 -2.06
N LEU A 64 5.46 -8.48 -0.76
CA LEU A 64 5.18 -7.31 0.05
C LEU A 64 6.34 -6.30 0.01
N LYS A 65 7.58 -6.77 0.21
CA LYS A 65 8.78 -5.93 0.14
C LYS A 65 8.89 -5.17 -1.19
N LYS A 66 8.54 -5.81 -2.30
CA LYS A 66 8.57 -5.23 -3.64
C LYS A 66 7.46 -4.18 -3.86
N LEU A 67 6.28 -4.38 -3.28
CA LEU A 67 5.13 -3.50 -3.46
C LEU A 67 5.15 -2.27 -2.55
N LEU A 68 5.75 -2.38 -1.35
CA LEU A 68 5.75 -1.31 -0.34
C LEU A 68 6.19 0.08 -0.86
N PRO A 69 7.28 0.22 -1.64
CA PRO A 69 7.69 1.54 -2.13
C PRO A 69 6.63 2.22 -3.02
N ASP A 70 6.00 1.46 -3.92
CA ASP A 70 4.93 1.97 -4.79
C ASP A 70 3.67 2.28 -3.97
N ALA A 71 3.31 1.41 -3.02
CA ALA A 71 2.14 1.59 -2.16
C ALA A 71 2.27 2.85 -1.29
N LEU A 72 3.42 3.13 -0.69
CA LEU A 72 3.62 4.34 0.11
C LEU A 72 3.65 5.60 -0.77
N LYS A 73 4.35 5.56 -1.91
CA LYS A 73 4.46 6.71 -2.83
C LYS A 73 3.10 7.09 -3.43
N SER A 74 2.30 6.09 -3.77
CA SER A 74 1.01 6.27 -4.43
C SER A 74 -0.18 6.29 -3.46
N ASP A 75 0.08 6.34 -2.15
CA ASP A 75 -0.96 6.27 -1.11
C ASP A 75 -1.96 5.12 -1.32
N CYS A 76 -1.41 3.93 -1.59
CA CYS A 76 -2.15 2.68 -1.77
C CYS A 76 -3.28 2.75 -2.81
N THR A 77 -3.17 3.60 -3.84
CA THR A 77 -4.25 3.77 -4.84
C THR A 77 -4.57 2.48 -5.61
N LYS A 78 -3.64 1.53 -5.69
CA LYS A 78 -3.83 0.20 -6.32
C LYS A 78 -4.27 -0.90 -5.33
N CYS A 79 -4.40 -0.56 -4.05
CA CYS A 79 -4.77 -1.52 -3.00
C CYS A 79 -6.26 -1.81 -3.02
N THR A 80 -6.63 -3.06 -2.74
CA THR A 80 -8.03 -3.42 -2.46
C THR A 80 -8.49 -2.83 -1.13
N ASP A 81 -9.80 -2.77 -0.89
CA ASP A 81 -10.32 -2.28 0.39
C ASP A 81 -9.89 -3.14 1.58
N VAL A 82 -9.73 -4.46 1.36
CA VAL A 82 -9.17 -5.38 2.36
C VAL A 82 -7.72 -5.03 2.65
N GLN A 83 -6.90 -4.80 1.62
CA GLN A 83 -5.50 -4.40 1.79
C GLN A 83 -5.36 -3.07 2.52
N LYS A 84 -6.21 -2.08 2.24
CA LYS A 84 -6.22 -0.79 2.94
C LYS A 84 -6.54 -0.97 4.43
N LYS A 85 -7.60 -1.72 4.76
CA LYS A 85 -8.00 -2.03 6.15
C LYS A 85 -6.89 -2.77 6.89
N ASN A 86 -6.34 -3.81 6.28
CA ASN A 86 -5.24 -4.60 6.83
C ASN A 86 -3.98 -3.77 7.04
N SER A 87 -3.64 -2.90 6.08
CA SER A 87 -2.49 -2.00 6.20
C SER A 87 -2.67 -1.04 7.37
N GLN A 88 -3.83 -0.40 7.49
CA GLN A 88 -4.12 0.50 8.60
C GLN A 88 -3.98 -0.21 9.96
N LYS A 89 -4.48 -1.45 10.05
CA LYS A 89 -4.36 -2.28 11.24
C LYS A 89 -2.91 -2.57 11.61
N VAL A 90 -2.09 -3.00 10.64
CA VAL A 90 -0.65 -3.24 10.84
C VAL A 90 0.06 -1.97 11.27
N ILE A 91 -0.22 -0.84 10.61
CA ILE A 91 0.39 0.46 10.92
C ILE A 91 0.06 0.88 12.35
N ASN A 92 -1.21 0.82 12.75
CA ASN A 92 -1.63 1.17 14.10
C ASN A 92 -0.97 0.27 15.15
N PHE A 93 -0.92 -1.04 14.89
CA PHE A 93 -0.25 -1.98 15.78
C PHE A 93 1.24 -1.68 15.93
N LEU A 94 1.96 -1.45 14.83
CA LEU A 94 3.39 -1.17 14.85
C LEU A 94 3.70 0.16 15.57
N ARG A 95 2.90 1.20 15.36
CA ARG A 95 3.06 2.47 16.10
C ARG A 95 2.93 2.28 17.61
N ALA A 96 1.92 1.53 18.05
CA ALA A 96 1.63 1.36 19.47
C ALA A 96 2.55 0.33 20.16
N ASN A 97 2.87 -0.78 19.49
CA ASN A 97 3.52 -1.93 20.13
C ASN A 97 4.96 -2.17 19.66
N ARG A 98 5.37 -1.59 18.53
CA ARG A 98 6.71 -1.76 17.91
C ARG A 98 7.27 -0.42 17.38
N PRO A 99 7.29 0.65 18.19
CA PRO A 99 7.63 1.99 17.70
C PRO A 99 9.06 2.07 17.14
N GLY A 100 9.99 1.28 17.67
CA GLY A 100 11.37 1.20 17.18
C GLY A 100 11.43 0.62 15.77
N GLU A 101 10.79 -0.52 15.54
CA GLU A 101 10.72 -1.17 14.23
C GLU A 101 9.91 -0.35 13.24
N TRP A 102 8.83 0.30 13.69
CA TRP A 102 8.07 1.24 12.86
C TRP A 102 8.97 2.37 12.34
N LYS A 103 9.78 2.99 13.21
CA LYS A 103 10.74 4.02 12.81
C LYS A 103 11.77 3.50 11.81
N LEU A 104 12.27 2.28 12.01
CA LEU A 104 13.22 1.65 11.08
C LEU A 104 12.61 1.42 9.69
N LEU A 105 11.37 0.94 9.63
CA LEU A 105 10.65 0.74 8.38
C LEU A 105 10.41 2.07 7.65
N LEU A 106 9.97 3.11 8.38
CA LEU A 106 9.79 4.45 7.80
C LEU A 106 11.09 5.01 7.23
N ASN A 107 12.20 4.86 7.94
CA ASN A 107 13.50 5.32 7.42
C ASN A 107 13.93 4.58 6.15
N LYS A 108 13.52 3.31 5.98
CA LYS A 108 13.84 2.52 4.78
C LYS A 108 12.92 2.84 3.60
N TYR A 109 11.62 2.97 3.84
CA TYR A 109 10.62 3.03 2.78
C TYR A 109 9.99 4.43 2.56
N ASP A 110 10.13 5.34 3.52
CA ASP A 110 9.67 6.74 3.46
C ASP A 110 10.83 7.70 3.81
N PRO A 111 11.98 7.66 3.11
CA PRO A 111 13.15 8.49 3.43
C PRO A 111 12.89 9.99 3.25
N SER A 112 11.99 10.38 2.33
CA SER A 112 11.57 11.78 2.14
C SER A 112 10.61 12.26 3.23
N GLY A 113 9.91 11.35 3.92
CA GLY A 113 8.92 11.70 4.93
C GLY A 113 7.54 12.06 4.35
N ASP A 114 7.31 11.86 3.05
CA ASP A 114 6.07 12.23 2.38
C ASP A 114 4.87 11.48 2.96
N TYR A 115 5.05 10.19 3.26
CA TYR A 115 3.99 9.39 3.87
C TYR A 115 3.72 9.86 5.30
N ARG A 116 4.77 10.07 6.11
CA ARG A 116 4.63 10.61 7.46
C ARG A 116 3.88 11.94 7.48
N ALA A 117 4.29 12.90 6.66
CA ALA A 117 3.69 14.23 6.62
C ALA A 117 2.18 14.20 6.32
N LYS A 118 1.72 13.23 5.50
CA LYS A 118 0.31 13.05 5.17
C LYS A 118 -0.48 12.36 6.29
N HIS A 119 0.13 11.42 7.01
CA HIS A 119 -0.59 10.54 7.95
C HIS A 119 -0.27 10.78 9.43
N GLU A 120 0.57 11.77 9.76
CA GLU A 120 0.96 12.12 11.15
C GLU A 120 -0.24 12.51 12.01
N LYS A 121 -1.25 13.16 11.42
CA LYS A 121 -2.46 13.63 12.12
C LYS A 121 -3.52 12.54 12.34
N GLN A 122 -3.30 11.35 11.78
CA GLN A 122 -4.17 10.18 11.94
C GLN A 122 -3.63 9.22 13.02
N ALA A 123 -2.61 9.64 13.78
CA ALA A 123 -2.01 8.92 14.89
C ALA A 123 -2.60 9.38 16.23
#